data_AF-A0A4Z0MX84-F1
#
_entry.id   AF-A0A4Z0MX84-F1
#
_cell.length_a   1.000
_cell.length_b   1.000
_cell.length_c   1.000
_cell.angle_alpha   90.00
_cell.angle_beta   90.00
_cell.angle_gamma   90.00
#
_symmetry.space_group_name_H-M   'P 1'
#
loop_
_entity.id
_entity.type
_entity.pdbx_description
1 polymer ?
#
loop_
_entity_poly.entity_id
_entity_poly.type
_entity_poly.pdbx_seq_one_letter_code
_entity_poly.pdbx_strand_id
1 'polypeptide(L)'
;METGNGSTLRMHYVDVGPDSGPTVLLLHGEPSWSYLYRRMIPPLADSGLRTAALDLVGLGRADKPSAPDDSSYQRHVAWQALATFDKPFLYAFSDGDPITAGAEQILTAHIPGARHQEPVTIRGAGHFVQEDKGQELATLVSRFSYRTRP
;
A
#
# COMPACT_ATOMS: atom_id res chain seq x y z
N MET A 1 -5.44 -13.36 14.83
CA MET A 1 -4.11 -13.97 14.62
C MET A 1 -3.59 -14.44 15.97
N GLU A 2 -3.14 -15.69 16.09
CA GLU A 2 -2.45 -16.14 17.31
C GLU A 2 -1.02 -15.61 17.32
N THR A 3 -0.58 -15.12 18.47
CA THR A 3 0.78 -14.60 18.68
C THR A 3 1.70 -15.70 19.19
N GLY A 4 3.02 -15.48 19.06
CA GLY A 4 4.03 -16.42 19.58
C GLY A 4 4.00 -16.67 21.09
N ASN A 5 3.17 -15.93 21.85
CA ASN A 5 2.96 -16.15 23.29
C ASN A 5 1.59 -16.78 23.63
N GLY A 6 0.82 -17.23 22.64
CA GLY A 6 -0.49 -17.86 22.83
C GLY A 6 -1.67 -16.89 23.02
N SER A 7 -1.46 -15.58 22.97
CA SER A 7 -2.54 -14.59 22.95
C SER A 7 -3.11 -14.37 21.54
N THR A 8 -4.38 -13.99 21.43
CA THR A 8 -5.03 -13.69 20.14
C THR A 8 -5.04 -12.18 19.89
N LEU A 9 -4.45 -11.75 18.77
CA LEU A 9 -4.56 -10.39 18.24
C LEU A 9 -5.75 -10.26 17.29
N ARG A 10 -6.52 -9.19 17.46
CA ARG A 10 -7.58 -8.78 16.53
C ARG A 10 -7.03 -7.77 15.53
N MET A 11 -7.32 -8.03 14.26
CA MET A 11 -7.09 -7.10 13.17
C MET A 11 -8.43 -6.54 12.70
N HIS A 12 -8.44 -5.26 12.38
CA HIS A 12 -9.56 -4.61 11.70
C HIS A 12 -9.24 -4.52 10.20
N TYR A 13 -10.26 -4.72 9.37
CA TYR A 13 -10.13 -4.54 7.93
C TYR A 13 -11.45 -4.06 7.32
N VAL A 14 -11.35 -3.41 6.17
CA VAL A 14 -12.46 -3.06 5.28
C VAL A 14 -12.35 -3.89 4.02
N ASP A 15 -13.42 -4.58 3.63
CA ASP A 15 -13.48 -5.43 2.43
C ASP A 15 -14.68 -5.02 1.56
N VAL A 16 -14.40 -4.51 0.36
CA VAL A 16 -15.40 -3.91 -0.53
C VAL A 16 -15.09 -4.25 -1.98
N GLY A 17 -16.11 -4.67 -2.72
CA GLY A 17 -16.05 -5.00 -4.14
C GLY A 17 -16.66 -6.37 -4.45
N PRO A 18 -16.64 -6.82 -5.71
CA PRO A 18 -17.21 -8.11 -6.09
C PRO A 18 -16.37 -9.28 -5.53
N ASP A 19 -17.02 -10.33 -5.04
CA ASP A 19 -16.33 -11.51 -4.47
C ASP A 19 -15.37 -12.20 -5.45
N SER A 20 -15.72 -12.20 -6.73
CA SER A 20 -14.90 -12.74 -7.84
C SER A 20 -13.92 -11.71 -8.42
N GLY A 21 -13.90 -10.48 -7.88
CA GLY A 21 -13.01 -9.42 -8.30
C GLY A 21 -11.57 -9.68 -7.88
N PRO A 22 -10.57 -9.37 -8.72
CA PRO A 22 -9.18 -9.50 -8.31
C PRO A 22 -8.86 -8.59 -7.14
N THR A 23 -8.10 -9.13 -6.20
CA THR A 23 -7.88 -8.49 -4.90
C THR A 23 -6.78 -7.45 -4.96
N VAL A 24 -7.07 -6.26 -4.46
CA VAL A 24 -6.12 -5.19 -4.17
C VAL A 24 -6.02 -5.03 -2.65
N LEU A 25 -4.84 -5.32 -2.12
CA LEU A 25 -4.54 -5.11 -0.71
C LEU A 25 -3.99 -3.69 -0.51
N LEU A 26 -4.60 -2.93 0.40
CA LEU A 26 -4.21 -1.57 0.74
C LEU A 26 -3.58 -1.56 2.15
N LEU A 27 -2.29 -1.20 2.21
CA LEU A 27 -1.48 -1.20 3.42
C LEU A 27 -1.02 0.23 3.74
N HIS A 28 -1.53 0.78 4.84
CA HIS A 28 -1.20 2.15 5.25
C HIS A 28 0.15 2.24 5.97
N GLY A 29 0.71 3.44 6.09
CA GLY A 29 1.87 3.74 6.93
C GLY A 29 1.51 4.41 8.25
N GLU A 30 2.50 4.81 9.03
CA GLU A 30 2.32 5.59 10.26
C GLU A 30 2.09 7.09 9.97
N PRO A 31 1.33 7.84 10.80
CA PRO A 31 0.46 7.39 11.91
C PRO A 31 -0.99 7.13 11.43
N SER A 32 -1.16 6.57 10.22
CA SER A 32 -2.47 6.44 9.57
C SER A 32 -3.15 5.08 9.82
N TRP A 33 -4.26 4.84 9.13
CA TRP A 33 -5.08 3.63 9.22
C TRP A 33 -5.96 3.48 7.97
N SER A 34 -6.75 2.39 7.86
CA SER A 34 -7.60 2.07 6.70
C SER A 34 -8.48 3.22 6.20
N TYR A 35 -8.88 4.16 7.07
CA TYR A 35 -9.65 5.35 6.69
C TYR A 35 -8.97 6.25 5.64
N LEU A 36 -7.63 6.19 5.54
CA LEU A 36 -6.85 6.87 4.52
C LEU A 36 -7.30 6.48 3.10
N TYR A 37 -7.80 5.25 2.93
CA TYR A 37 -8.21 4.71 1.64
C TYR A 37 -9.68 4.96 1.26
N ARG A 38 -10.46 5.66 2.08
CA ARG A 38 -11.90 5.86 1.82
C ARG A 38 -12.22 6.55 0.48
N ARG A 39 -11.27 7.34 -0.05
CA ARG A 39 -11.38 8.01 -1.37
C ARG A 39 -10.89 7.14 -2.53
N MET A 40 -10.24 6.01 -2.23
CA MET A 40 -9.75 5.04 -3.23
C MET A 40 -10.65 3.82 -3.34
N ILE A 41 -11.24 3.38 -2.23
CA ILE A 41 -12.02 2.13 -2.17
C ILE A 41 -13.22 2.14 -3.13
N PRO A 42 -14.11 3.16 -3.13
CA PRO A 42 -15.25 3.17 -4.05
C PRO A 42 -14.85 3.08 -5.54
N PRO A 43 -13.95 3.91 -6.08
CA PRO A 43 -13.60 3.81 -7.50
C PRO A 43 -12.82 2.53 -7.87
N LEU A 44 -12.09 1.92 -6.93
CA LEU A 44 -11.49 0.61 -7.16
C LEU A 44 -12.57 -0.48 -7.27
N ALA A 45 -13.53 -0.48 -6.34
CA ALA A 45 -14.67 -1.39 -6.35
C ALA A 45 -15.52 -1.24 -7.62
N ASP A 46 -15.82 0.00 -8.01
CA ASP A 46 -16.55 0.32 -9.25
C ASP A 46 -15.81 -0.17 -10.50
N SER A 47 -14.48 -0.25 -10.43
CA SER A 47 -13.67 -0.83 -11.51
C SER A 47 -13.64 -2.36 -11.52
N GLY A 48 -14.39 -3.05 -10.66
CA GLY A 48 -14.47 -4.51 -10.59
C GLY A 48 -13.36 -5.17 -9.75
N LEU A 49 -12.62 -4.39 -8.96
CA LEU A 49 -11.60 -4.90 -8.04
C LEU A 49 -12.21 -5.14 -6.67
N ARG A 50 -11.79 -6.22 -6.01
CA ARG A 50 -12.08 -6.43 -4.59
C ARG A 50 -10.98 -5.76 -3.78
N THR A 51 -11.33 -4.84 -2.90
CA THR A 51 -10.36 -4.10 -2.10
C THR A 51 -10.40 -4.54 -0.64
N ALA A 52 -9.23 -4.83 -0.08
CA ALA A 52 -9.06 -5.10 1.34
C ALA A 52 -8.10 -4.07 1.93
N ALA A 53 -8.57 -3.23 2.84
CA ALA A 53 -7.74 -2.28 3.58
C ALA A 53 -7.59 -2.74 5.03
N LEU A 54 -6.36 -3.06 5.44
CA LEU A 54 -6.05 -3.57 6.77
C LEU A 54 -5.60 -2.44 7.68
N ASP A 55 -6.01 -2.46 8.94
CA ASP A 55 -5.32 -1.72 9.99
C ASP A 55 -4.14 -2.55 10.49
N LEU A 56 -2.92 -2.05 10.31
CA LEU A 56 -1.70 -2.69 10.79
C LEU A 56 -1.69 -2.74 12.33
N VAL A 57 -1.18 -3.82 12.91
CA VAL A 57 -1.06 -4.01 14.35
C VAL A 57 -0.30 -2.84 14.98
N GLY A 58 -0.77 -2.30 16.10
CA GLY A 58 -0.23 -1.08 16.71
C GLY A 58 -0.87 0.22 16.22
N LEU A 59 -1.59 0.20 15.09
CA LEU A 59 -2.18 1.38 14.44
C LEU A 59 -3.69 1.22 14.20
N GLY A 60 -4.36 2.35 13.92
CA GLY A 60 -5.79 2.36 13.65
C GLY A 60 -6.63 1.68 14.74
N ARG A 61 -7.55 0.80 14.30
CA ARG A 61 -8.43 0.00 15.16
C ARG A 61 -7.87 -1.39 15.50
N ALA A 62 -6.66 -1.72 15.05
CA ALA A 62 -6.02 -2.97 15.45
C ALA A 62 -5.57 -2.91 16.92
N ASP A 63 -5.41 -4.09 17.53
CA ASP A 63 -4.87 -4.20 18.88
C ASP A 63 -3.44 -3.61 18.91
N LYS A 64 -3.08 -2.99 20.04
CA LYS A 64 -1.80 -2.29 20.24
C LYS A 64 -0.97 -3.07 21.26
N PRO A 65 0.02 -3.88 20.85
CA PRO A 65 0.86 -4.62 21.77
C PRO A 65 1.68 -3.67 22.66
N SER A 66 1.92 -4.06 23.90
CA SER A 66 2.74 -3.30 24.85
C SER A 66 4.25 -3.52 24.70
N ALA A 67 4.67 -4.43 23.81
CA ALA A 67 6.07 -4.74 23.55
C ALA A 67 6.65 -3.83 22.43
N PRO A 68 7.95 -3.53 22.45
CA PRO A 68 8.59 -2.76 21.38
C PRO A 68 8.43 -3.45 20.02
N ASP A 69 8.07 -2.68 19.00
CA ASP A 69 8.07 -3.14 17.61
C ASP A 69 9.52 -3.20 17.08
N ASP A 70 9.88 -4.33 16.45
CA ASP A 70 11.17 -4.47 15.74
C ASP A 70 10.96 -4.22 14.24
N SER A 71 10.69 -2.94 13.93
CA SER A 71 10.55 -2.45 12.56
C SER A 71 11.84 -2.62 11.73
N SER A 72 12.99 -2.79 12.38
CA SER A 72 14.28 -2.94 11.72
C SER A 72 14.41 -4.28 11.00
N TYR A 73 14.00 -5.37 11.65
CA TYR A 73 13.97 -6.70 11.07
C TYR A 73 12.92 -6.80 9.95
N GLN A 74 11.71 -6.29 10.21
CA GLN A 74 10.63 -6.26 9.20
C GLN A 74 11.07 -5.52 7.93
N ARG A 75 11.73 -4.36 8.10
CA ARG A 75 12.29 -3.59 6.99
C ARG A 75 13.36 -4.37 6.24
N HIS A 76 14.26 -5.07 6.94
CA HIS A 76 15.30 -5.89 6.31
C HIS A 76 14.71 -6.99 5.43
N VAL A 77 13.74 -7.75 5.96
CA VAL A 77 13.05 -8.82 5.23
C VAL A 77 12.30 -8.27 4.01
N ALA A 78 11.62 -7.13 4.16
CA ALA A 78 10.93 -6.49 3.04
C ALA A 78 11.90 -6.10 1.91
N TRP A 79 13.06 -5.52 2.24
CA TRP A 79 14.06 -5.18 1.23
C TRP A 79 14.68 -6.40 0.55
N GLN A 80 14.90 -7.50 1.27
CA GLN A 80 15.35 -8.75 0.65
C GLN A 80 14.33 -9.29 -0.35
N ALA A 81 13.04 -9.26 0.00
CA ALA A 81 11.98 -9.69 -0.92
C ALA A 81 11.91 -8.79 -2.17
N LEU A 82 11.91 -7.47 -1.97
CA LEU A 82 11.86 -6.47 -3.05
C LEU A 82 13.08 -6.53 -3.98
N ALA A 83 14.27 -6.87 -3.46
CA ALA A 83 15.49 -7.00 -4.26
C ALA A 83 15.40 -8.09 -5.34
N THR A 84 14.54 -9.08 -5.13
CA THR A 84 14.27 -10.18 -6.08
C THR A 84 12.96 -10.02 -6.85
N PHE A 85 12.22 -8.94 -6.62
CA PHE A 85 10.90 -8.74 -7.24
C PHE A 85 11.03 -8.22 -8.67
N ASP A 86 10.78 -9.08 -9.65
CA ASP A 86 10.90 -8.79 -11.09
C ASP A 86 9.54 -8.58 -11.79
N LYS A 87 8.44 -8.82 -11.09
CA LYS A 87 7.08 -8.61 -11.58
C LYS A 87 6.78 -7.12 -11.76
N PRO A 88 5.76 -6.74 -12.55
CA PRO A 88 5.39 -5.34 -12.71
C PRO A 88 5.21 -4.62 -11.37
N PHE A 89 5.85 -3.46 -11.23
CA PHE A 89 5.86 -2.69 -9.99
C PHE A 89 5.45 -1.22 -10.24
N LEU A 90 4.29 -0.81 -9.72
CA LEU A 90 3.82 0.58 -9.79
C LEU A 90 4.31 1.36 -8.56
N TYR A 91 4.89 2.53 -8.79
CA TYR A 91 5.18 3.51 -7.75
C TYR A 91 4.71 4.90 -8.23
N ALA A 92 4.04 5.62 -7.35
CA ALA A 92 3.51 6.94 -7.61
C ALA A 92 3.85 7.86 -6.43
N PHE A 93 4.55 8.94 -6.71
CA PHE A 93 4.99 9.93 -5.71
C PHE A 93 4.27 11.25 -5.93
N SER A 94 4.15 12.06 -4.88
CA SER A 94 3.64 13.42 -5.01
C SER A 94 4.76 14.43 -5.23
N ASP A 95 4.48 15.48 -6.01
CA ASP A 95 5.38 16.64 -6.15
C ASP A 95 5.41 17.56 -4.93
N GLY A 96 4.47 17.43 -3.99
CA GLY A 96 4.42 18.20 -2.75
C GLY A 96 4.86 17.43 -1.50
N ASP A 97 5.47 16.26 -1.66
CA ASP A 97 5.97 15.44 -0.56
C ASP A 97 7.50 15.51 -0.40
N PRO A 98 8.02 16.36 0.52
CA PRO A 98 9.46 16.43 0.76
C PRO A 98 10.01 15.22 1.52
N ILE A 99 9.17 14.39 2.15
CA ILE A 99 9.61 13.25 2.97
C ILE A 99 10.10 12.11 2.10
N THR A 100 9.41 11.85 1.00
CA THR A 100 9.76 10.75 0.08
C THR A 100 10.39 11.22 -1.23
N ALA A 101 10.74 12.50 -1.34
CA ALA A 101 11.39 13.04 -2.52
C ALA A 101 12.70 12.27 -2.84
N GLY A 102 12.86 11.80 -4.07
CA GLY A 102 14.03 11.04 -4.52
C GLY A 102 13.96 9.54 -4.25
N ALA A 103 12.94 9.04 -3.56
CA ALA A 103 12.78 7.61 -3.29
C ALA A 103 12.65 6.77 -4.59
N GLU A 104 12.20 7.35 -5.69
CA GLU A 104 12.12 6.70 -7.00
C GLU A 104 13.47 6.15 -7.49
N GLN A 105 14.56 6.86 -7.17
CA GLN A 105 15.91 6.43 -7.57
C GLN A 105 16.34 5.19 -6.78
N ILE A 106 15.99 5.14 -5.49
CA ILE A 106 16.24 3.99 -4.62
C ILE A 106 15.43 2.78 -5.10
N LEU A 107 14.14 2.96 -5.38
CA LEU A 107 13.29 1.87 -5.85
C LEU A 107 13.80 1.30 -7.19
N THR A 108 14.14 2.15 -8.14
CA THR A 108 14.61 1.73 -9.47
C THR A 108 15.99 1.03 -9.39
N ALA A 109 16.86 1.48 -8.49
CA ALA A 109 18.16 0.85 -8.27
C ALA A 109 18.01 -0.57 -7.69
N HIS A 110 17.10 -0.76 -6.74
CA HIS A 110 17.04 -1.99 -5.93
C HIS A 110 15.95 -2.98 -6.34
N ILE A 111 14.90 -2.57 -7.06
CA ILE A 111 13.74 -3.41 -7.40
C ILE A 111 13.73 -3.65 -8.91
N PRO A 112 14.06 -4.86 -9.41
CA PRO A 112 14.10 -5.15 -10.84
C PRO A 112 12.79 -4.78 -11.57
N GLY A 113 11.64 -5.12 -10.98
CA GLY A 113 10.31 -4.84 -11.54
C GLY A 113 9.96 -3.35 -11.67
N ALA A 114 10.63 -2.47 -10.92
CA ALA A 114 10.42 -1.02 -10.98
C ALA A 114 11.10 -0.38 -12.20
N ARG A 115 12.15 -1.00 -12.74
CA ARG A 115 12.93 -0.49 -13.89
C ARG A 115 12.14 -0.48 -15.20
N HIS A 116 11.03 -1.22 -15.24
CA HIS A 116 10.17 -1.36 -16.42
C HIS A 116 8.96 -0.43 -16.40
N GLN A 117 8.86 0.46 -15.40
CA GLN A 117 7.76 1.40 -15.27
C GLN A 117 8.31 2.82 -15.16
N GLU A 118 7.72 3.73 -15.93
CA GLU A 118 7.95 5.16 -15.78
C GLU A 118 7.46 5.62 -14.39
N PRO A 119 8.27 6.39 -13.64
CA PRO A 119 7.82 7.02 -12.41
C PRO A 119 6.54 7.82 -12.63
N VAL A 120 5.54 7.61 -11.79
CA VAL A 120 4.33 8.44 -11.82
C VAL A 120 4.47 9.55 -10.78
N THR A 121 4.31 10.79 -11.21
CA THR A 121 4.23 11.95 -10.31
C THR A 121 2.80 12.48 -10.27
N ILE A 122 2.19 12.45 -9.08
CA ILE A 122 0.86 12.98 -8.82
C ILE A 122 0.99 14.44 -8.38
N ARG A 123 0.42 15.34 -9.19
CA ARG A 123 0.59 16.78 -9.03
C ARG A 123 -0.41 17.39 -8.06
N GLY A 124 0.06 18.31 -7.22
CA GLY A 124 -0.79 19.05 -6.28
C GLY A 124 -1.38 18.17 -5.19
N ALA A 125 -0.57 17.24 -4.69
CA ALA A 125 -0.83 16.49 -3.46
C ALA A 125 0.31 16.76 -2.45
N GLY A 126 0.11 16.39 -1.20
CA GLY A 126 1.17 16.30 -0.20
C GLY A 126 1.53 14.84 0.07
N HIS A 127 2.03 14.56 1.28
CA HIS A 127 2.44 13.22 1.72
C HIS A 127 1.30 12.18 1.68
N PHE A 128 0.08 12.59 2.04
CA PHE A 128 -1.09 11.71 2.03
C PHE A 128 -1.83 11.78 0.68
N VAL A 129 -1.18 11.28 -0.37
CA VAL A 129 -1.71 11.29 -1.75
C VAL A 129 -3.07 10.60 -1.86
N GLN A 130 -3.31 9.58 -1.04
CA GLN A 130 -4.58 8.86 -0.97
C GLN A 130 -5.72 9.78 -0.51
N GLU A 131 -5.41 10.75 0.37
CA GLU A 131 -6.35 11.77 0.81
C GLU A 131 -6.54 12.81 -0.28
N ASP A 132 -5.46 13.42 -0.76
CA ASP A 132 -5.54 14.56 -1.69
C ASP A 132 -6.05 14.18 -3.08
N LYS A 133 -5.67 12.99 -3.55
CA LYS A 133 -5.85 12.53 -4.94
C LYS A 133 -6.32 11.07 -5.04
N GLY A 134 -7.08 10.60 -4.05
CA GLY A 134 -7.53 9.19 -3.98
C GLY A 134 -8.18 8.66 -5.27
N GLN A 135 -9.02 9.45 -5.93
CA GLN A 135 -9.66 9.05 -7.19
C GLN A 135 -8.65 8.84 -8.35
N GLU A 136 -7.67 9.74 -8.46
CA GLU A 136 -6.61 9.66 -9.47
C GLU A 136 -5.71 8.45 -9.20
N LEU A 137 -5.30 8.26 -7.95
CA LEU A 137 -4.50 7.13 -7.53
C LEU A 137 -5.23 5.79 -7.73
N ALA A 138 -6.54 5.73 -7.42
CA ALA A 138 -7.36 4.55 -7.71
C ALA A 138 -7.43 4.22 -9.21
N THR A 139 -7.54 5.25 -10.05
CA THR A 139 -7.54 5.08 -11.51
C THR A 139 -6.20 4.50 -12.00
N LEU A 140 -5.08 4.98 -11.45
CA LEU A 140 -3.75 4.45 -11.76
C LEU A 140 -3.61 2.98 -11.35
N VAL A 141 -4.01 2.64 -10.12
CA VAL A 141 -3.98 1.25 -9.62
C VAL A 141 -4.85 0.33 -10.46
N SER A 142 -6.07 0.76 -10.82
CA SER A 142 -6.97 -0.04 -11.64
C SER A 142 -6.40 -0.29 -13.03
N ARG A 143 -5.94 0.75 -13.73
CA ARG A 143 -5.27 0.61 -15.05
C ARG A 143 -4.05 -0.29 -14.99
N PHE A 144 -3.25 -0.14 -13.94
CA PHE A 144 -2.07 -0.97 -13.74
C PHE A 144 -2.47 -2.44 -13.57
N SER A 145 -3.43 -2.74 -12.68
CA SER A 145 -3.95 -4.10 -12.45
C SER A 145 -4.42 -4.75 -13.75
N TYR A 146 -5.22 -4.05 -14.56
CA TYR A 146 -5.75 -4.62 -15.80
C TYR A 146 -4.69 -4.82 -16.88
N ARG A 147 -3.66 -3.98 -16.93
CA ARG A 147 -2.57 -4.09 -17.92
C ARG A 147 -1.56 -5.19 -17.59
N THR A 148 -1.39 -5.55 -16.33
CA THR A 148 -0.31 -6.45 -15.87
C THR A 148 -0.78 -7.82 -15.43
N ARG A 149 -2.07 -8.12 -15.60
CA ARG A 149 -2.60 -9.46 -15.40
C ARG A 149 -1.99 -10.44 -16.42
N PRO A 150 -1.58 -11.64 -15.99
CA PRO A 150 -1.16 -12.70 -16.89
C PRO A 150 -2.32 -13.23 -17.74
#